data_AF-A0A0S6XK87-F1
#
_entry.id   AF-A0A0S6XK87-F1
#
_cell.length_a   1.000
_cell.length_b   1.000
_cell.length_c   1.000
_cell.angle_alpha   90.00
_cell.angle_beta   90.00
_cell.angle_gamma   90.00
#
_symmetry.space_group_name_H-M   'P 1'
#
loop_
_entity.id
_entity.type
_entity.pdbx_description
1 polymer ?
#
loop_
_entity_poly.entity_id
_entity_poly.type
_entity_poly.pdbx_seq_one_letter_code
_entity_poly.pdbx_strand_id
1 'polypeptide(L)'
;MKTMDLIRGLLLAILVNTAHAETSAQECRHYSRAMSLVRQHTTYPVDFCKYYVSSYRSRTPLALDPKTLTQACTCLLKDEGSPVPKRHHANAMLHHEDASISCNKKFQMAIRDSFYEPKRFCSFYDAL
;
A
#
# COMPACT_ATOMS: atom_id res chain seq x y z
N MET A 1 -10.41 -12.03 60.55
CA MET A 1 -10.85 -12.59 59.25
C MET A 1 -11.88 -11.67 58.63
N LYS A 2 -11.50 -10.92 57.57
CA LYS A 2 -12.32 -10.42 56.43
C LYS A 2 -11.66 -9.17 55.82
N THR A 3 -10.50 -9.37 55.21
CA THR A 3 -9.78 -8.37 54.39
C THR A 3 -9.48 -8.90 52.98
N MET A 4 -10.17 -9.97 52.55
CA MET A 4 -9.86 -10.69 51.30
C MET A 4 -10.88 -10.48 50.17
N ASP A 5 -11.93 -9.66 50.36
CA ASP A 5 -13.00 -9.54 49.36
C ASP A 5 -12.89 -8.31 48.44
N LEU A 6 -11.95 -7.40 48.67
CA LEU A 6 -11.81 -6.15 47.87
C LEU A 6 -10.80 -6.25 46.72
N ILE A 7 -9.92 -7.25 46.71
CA ILE A 7 -8.84 -7.35 45.71
C ILE A 7 -9.27 -8.15 44.47
N ARG A 8 -10.31 -8.98 44.58
CA ARG A 8 -10.84 -9.77 43.44
C ARG A 8 -11.67 -8.94 42.44
N GLY A 9 -12.17 -7.78 42.84
CA GLY A 9 -12.96 -6.89 41.95
C GLY A 9 -12.10 -5.98 41.07
N LEU A 10 -10.83 -5.73 41.44
CA LEU A 10 -10.00 -4.70 40.79
C LEU A 10 -9.15 -5.23 39.62
N LEU A 11 -8.98 -6.55 39.49
CA LEU A 11 -8.13 -7.16 38.45
C LEU A 11 -8.83 -7.41 37.11
N LEU A 12 -10.15 -7.23 37.00
CA LEU A 12 -10.90 -7.49 35.77
C LEU A 12 -11.09 -6.25 34.86
N ALA A 13 -10.60 -5.08 35.25
CA ALA A 13 -10.87 -3.83 34.53
C ALA A 13 -9.80 -3.40 33.50
N ILE A 14 -8.69 -4.14 33.33
CA ILE A 14 -7.53 -3.64 32.54
C ILE A 14 -7.39 -4.25 31.13
N LEU A 15 -8.26 -5.19 30.70
CA LEU A 15 -8.00 -5.97 29.47
C LEU A 15 -8.65 -5.48 28.16
N VAL A 16 -9.29 -4.31 28.09
CA VAL A 16 -10.17 -4.00 26.93
C VAL A 16 -9.52 -3.19 25.80
N ASN A 17 -8.32 -2.60 25.96
CA ASN A 17 -7.82 -1.64 24.97
C ASN A 17 -6.80 -2.15 23.93
N THR A 18 -6.39 -3.43 23.90
CA THR A 18 -5.38 -3.92 22.93
C THR A 18 -5.94 -4.49 21.61
N ALA A 19 -7.25 -4.69 21.48
CA ALA A 19 -7.84 -5.42 20.35
C ALA A 19 -7.65 -4.75 18.96
N HIS A 20 -7.44 -3.43 18.90
CA HIS A 20 -7.38 -2.70 17.62
C HIS A 20 -6.01 -2.75 16.93
N ALA A 21 -4.91 -2.83 17.69
CA ALA A 21 -3.57 -2.92 17.12
C ALA A 21 -3.29 -4.36 16.61
N GLU A 22 -3.71 -5.36 17.39
CA GLU A 22 -3.51 -6.78 17.09
C GLU A 22 -4.23 -7.23 15.81
N THR A 23 -5.43 -6.68 15.56
CA THR A 23 -6.23 -7.01 14.37
C THR A 23 -5.61 -6.49 13.08
N SER A 24 -5.10 -5.25 13.08
CA SER A 24 -4.44 -4.67 11.91
C SER A 24 -3.10 -5.36 11.59
N ALA A 25 -2.33 -5.73 12.61
CA ALA A 25 -1.09 -6.48 12.45
C ALA A 25 -1.36 -7.93 11.98
N GLN A 26 -2.40 -8.57 12.51
CA GLN A 26 -2.85 -9.90 12.06
C GLN A 26 -3.33 -9.88 10.62
N GLU A 27 -4.05 -8.84 10.18
CA GLU A 27 -4.46 -8.66 8.79
C GLU A 27 -3.24 -8.52 7.87
N CYS A 28 -2.22 -7.76 8.27
CA CYS A 28 -1.03 -7.56 7.45
C CYS A 28 -0.14 -8.81 7.34
N ARG A 29 -0.15 -9.70 8.35
CA ARG A 29 0.52 -11.00 8.23
C ARG A 29 0.06 -11.81 7.03
N HIS A 30 -1.23 -11.71 6.65
CA HIS A 30 -1.78 -12.39 5.47
C HIS A 30 -1.12 -11.94 4.16
N TYR A 31 -0.67 -10.69 4.07
CA TYR A 31 -0.08 -10.09 2.87
C TYR A 31 1.46 -10.12 2.83
N SER A 32 2.10 -10.76 3.81
CA SER A 32 3.57 -10.80 3.96
C SER A 32 4.34 -11.23 2.69
N ARG A 33 3.84 -12.24 1.96
CA ARG A 33 4.44 -12.68 0.69
C ARG A 33 4.33 -11.60 -0.39
N ALA A 34 3.17 -10.96 -0.52
CA ALA A 34 2.97 -9.88 -1.47
C ALA A 34 3.82 -8.65 -1.12
N MET A 35 3.95 -8.31 0.17
CA MET A 35 4.85 -7.26 0.65
C MET A 35 6.32 -7.57 0.30
N SER A 36 6.72 -8.83 0.42
CA SER A 36 8.08 -9.27 0.02
C SER A 36 8.31 -9.08 -1.47
N LEU A 37 7.32 -9.40 -2.31
CA LEU A 37 7.40 -9.16 -3.75
C LEU A 37 7.51 -7.66 -4.07
N VAL A 38 6.79 -6.80 -3.35
CA VAL A 38 6.97 -5.34 -3.51
C VAL A 38 8.41 -4.95 -3.20
N ARG A 39 8.96 -5.37 -2.06
CA ARG A 39 10.35 -5.07 -1.69
C ARG A 39 11.37 -5.64 -2.68
N GLN A 40 11.11 -6.82 -3.23
CA GLN A 40 12.01 -7.48 -4.17
C GLN A 40 12.00 -6.84 -5.56
N HIS A 41 10.84 -6.36 -6.02
CA HIS A 41 10.65 -5.89 -7.39
C HIS A 41 10.58 -4.37 -7.51
N THR A 42 10.82 -3.63 -6.43
CA THR A 42 10.85 -2.17 -6.46
C THR A 42 12.07 -1.66 -5.68
N THR A 43 12.78 -0.69 -6.26
CA THR A 43 13.94 -0.05 -5.61
C THR A 43 13.53 0.81 -4.42
N TYR A 44 12.35 1.45 -4.49
CA TYR A 44 11.80 2.35 -3.47
C TYR A 44 10.40 1.89 -3.06
N PRO A 45 10.29 0.85 -2.22
CA PRO A 45 9.00 0.20 -1.93
C PRO A 45 7.98 1.11 -1.25
N VAL A 46 8.43 2.00 -0.36
CA VAL A 46 7.55 2.98 0.31
C VAL A 46 6.96 3.96 -0.68
N ASP A 47 7.77 4.55 -1.55
CA ASP A 47 7.31 5.53 -2.53
C ASP A 47 6.43 4.90 -3.61
N PHE A 48 6.79 3.69 -4.06
CA PHE A 48 5.93 2.87 -4.91
C PHE A 48 4.57 2.66 -4.25
N CYS A 49 4.53 2.27 -2.98
CA CYS A 49 3.26 2.00 -2.29
C CYS A 49 2.43 3.24 -2.05
N LYS A 50 3.03 4.38 -1.66
CA LYS A 50 2.33 5.67 -1.58
C LYS A 50 1.66 6.00 -2.91
N TYR A 51 2.40 5.85 -3.99
CA TYR A 51 1.89 6.09 -5.33
C TYR A 51 0.75 5.12 -5.70
N TYR A 52 0.95 3.81 -5.50
CA TYR A 52 -0.01 2.78 -5.94
C TYR A 52 -1.36 2.92 -5.23
N VAL A 53 -1.35 3.19 -3.92
CA VAL A 53 -2.59 3.27 -3.11
C VAL A 53 -3.27 4.64 -3.16
N SER A 54 -2.66 5.65 -3.80
CA SER A 54 -3.24 6.99 -3.93
C SER A 54 -4.48 7.05 -4.82
N SER A 55 -4.64 6.06 -5.71
CA SER A 55 -5.77 5.94 -6.64
C SER A 55 -6.18 4.47 -6.83
N TYR A 56 -7.41 4.25 -7.31
CA TYR A 56 -7.86 2.91 -7.69
C TYR A 56 -7.09 2.41 -8.92
N ARG A 57 -6.74 1.11 -8.93
CA ARG A 57 -6.02 0.47 -10.05
C ARG A 57 -6.72 -0.83 -10.44
N SER A 58 -6.93 -1.02 -11.74
CA SER A 58 -7.41 -2.29 -12.33
C SER A 58 -6.27 -3.20 -12.78
N ARG A 59 -5.02 -2.71 -12.76
CA ARG A 59 -3.82 -3.41 -13.24
C ARG A 59 -2.65 -3.17 -12.29
N THR A 60 -1.62 -4.00 -12.39
CA THR A 60 -0.40 -3.90 -11.58
C THR A 60 0.84 -4.31 -12.39
N PRO A 61 2.00 -3.68 -12.16
CA PRO A 61 3.27 -4.08 -12.76
C PRO A 61 3.90 -5.31 -12.07
N LEU A 62 3.36 -5.74 -10.92
CA LEU A 62 3.78 -6.95 -10.21
C LEU A 62 2.83 -8.10 -10.53
N ALA A 63 3.34 -9.34 -10.50
CA ALA A 63 2.56 -10.59 -10.65
C ALA A 63 1.66 -10.87 -9.42
N LEU A 64 0.78 -9.93 -9.11
CA LEU A 64 -0.21 -9.93 -8.04
C LEU A 64 -1.53 -9.44 -8.64
N ASP A 65 -2.67 -9.73 -8.02
CA ASP A 65 -3.90 -9.01 -8.39
C ASP A 65 -3.90 -7.60 -7.76
N PRO A 66 -4.62 -6.62 -8.35
CA PRO A 66 -4.60 -5.24 -7.86
C PRO A 66 -5.08 -5.06 -6.43
N LYS A 67 -6.03 -5.89 -5.98
CA LYS A 67 -6.58 -5.83 -4.61
C LYS A 67 -5.52 -6.30 -3.62
N THR A 68 -4.88 -7.43 -3.88
CA THR A 68 -3.77 -7.95 -3.07
C THR A 68 -2.62 -6.96 -3.02
N LEU A 69 -2.23 -6.35 -4.15
CA LEU A 69 -1.17 -5.35 -4.15
C LEU A 69 -1.56 -4.10 -3.34
N THR A 70 -2.82 -3.65 -3.45
CA THR A 70 -3.31 -2.51 -2.67
C THR A 70 -3.20 -2.78 -1.17
N GLN A 71 -3.58 -3.99 -0.73
CA GLN A 71 -3.52 -4.37 0.69
C GLN A 71 -2.09 -4.58 1.15
N ALA A 72 -1.25 -5.25 0.36
CA ALA A 72 0.17 -5.40 0.63
C ALA A 72 0.86 -4.05 0.78
N CYS A 73 0.58 -3.09 -0.11
CA CYS A 73 1.14 -1.75 0.00
C CYS A 73 0.61 -0.96 1.18
N THR A 74 -0.68 -1.11 1.51
CA THR A 74 -1.25 -0.51 2.72
C THR A 74 -0.55 -1.04 3.98
N CYS A 75 -0.28 -2.34 4.03
CA CYS A 75 0.44 -2.98 5.12
C CYS A 75 1.91 -2.57 5.18
N LEU A 76 2.59 -2.51 4.04
CA LEU A 76 3.98 -2.05 3.98
C LEU A 76 4.12 -0.62 4.51
N LEU A 77 3.20 0.29 4.15
CA LEU A 77 3.22 1.65 4.68
C LEU A 77 3.01 1.68 6.19
N LYS A 78 2.10 0.87 6.73
CA LYS A 78 1.90 0.75 8.19
C LYS A 78 3.14 0.23 8.90
N ASP A 79 3.76 -0.84 8.39
CA ASP A 79 4.97 -1.44 8.96
C ASP A 79 6.14 -0.45 8.99
N GLU A 80 6.25 0.40 7.97
CA GLU A 80 7.28 1.43 7.85
C GLU A 80 6.91 2.74 8.58
N GLY A 81 5.81 2.75 9.36
CA GLY A 81 5.34 3.95 10.06
C GLY A 81 4.96 5.12 9.13
N SER A 82 4.77 4.84 7.84
CA SER A 82 4.45 5.83 6.82
C SER A 82 2.93 6.04 6.73
N PRO A 83 2.46 7.30 6.60
CA PRO A 83 1.04 7.56 6.45
C PRO A 83 0.53 6.97 5.13
N VAL A 84 -0.62 6.28 5.20
CA VAL A 84 -1.34 5.79 4.02
C VAL A 84 -2.06 6.99 3.38
N PRO A 85 -1.77 7.33 2.11
CA PRO A 85 -2.46 8.42 1.42
C PRO A 85 -3.99 8.23 1.42
N LYS A 86 -4.74 9.33 1.56
CA LYS A 86 -6.19 9.30 1.31
C LYS A 86 -6.40 9.01 -0.16
N ARG A 87 -7.22 8.01 -0.48
CA ARG A 87 -7.59 7.72 -1.86
C ARG A 87 -8.32 8.93 -2.44
N HIS A 88 -7.87 9.41 -3.58
CA HIS A 88 -8.69 10.32 -4.36
C HIS A 88 -9.90 9.54 -4.89
N HIS A 89 -11.12 9.97 -4.56
CA HIS A 89 -12.32 9.40 -5.15
C HIS A 89 -12.27 9.62 -6.66
N ALA A 90 -12.19 8.55 -7.44
CA ALA A 90 -12.18 8.63 -8.88
C ALA A 90 -13.58 8.99 -9.39
N ASN A 91 -13.83 10.29 -9.55
CA ASN A 91 -14.37 10.80 -10.81
C ASN A 91 -13.22 11.19 -11.76
N ALA A 92 -12.03 10.60 -11.58
CA ALA A 92 -10.99 10.61 -12.59
C ALA A 92 -11.46 9.66 -13.68
N MET A 93 -11.79 10.23 -14.83
CA MET A 93 -12.34 9.54 -15.98
C MET A 93 -11.58 8.25 -16.26
N LEU A 94 -12.31 7.21 -16.68
CA LEU A 94 -11.76 6.17 -17.53
C LEU A 94 -11.11 6.90 -18.72
N HIS A 95 -9.80 7.16 -18.65
CA HIS A 95 -9.09 7.72 -19.78
C HIS A 95 -8.99 6.60 -20.83
N HIS A 96 -9.99 6.67 -21.71
CA HIS A 96 -10.05 6.30 -23.10
C HIS A 96 -8.87 5.48 -23.64
N GLU A 97 -9.23 4.35 -24.26
CA GLU A 97 -8.51 3.83 -25.40
C GLU A 97 -8.20 4.96 -26.41
N ASP A 98 -6.99 4.92 -26.97
CA ASP A 98 -6.43 5.74 -28.06
C ASP A 98 -6.01 7.20 -27.80
N ALA A 99 -4.70 7.36 -27.58
CA ALA A 99 -3.77 8.05 -28.49
C ALA A 99 -2.34 7.68 -28.06
N SER A 100 -1.36 7.70 -28.97
CA SER A 100 0.04 7.28 -28.73
C SER A 100 0.59 7.75 -27.37
N ILE A 101 0.68 6.82 -26.39
CA ILE A 101 1.23 7.13 -25.06
C ILE A 101 2.72 7.46 -25.24
N SER A 102 3.05 8.75 -25.12
CA SER A 102 4.43 9.25 -25.11
C SER A 102 4.80 9.71 -23.71
N CYS A 103 5.94 9.25 -23.20
CA CYS A 103 6.53 9.76 -21.98
C CYS A 103 6.84 11.26 -22.11
N ASN A 104 6.76 12.00 -21.00
CA ASN A 104 7.26 13.36 -20.91
C ASN A 104 8.68 13.45 -21.49
N LYS A 105 8.86 14.23 -22.56
CA LYS A 105 10.13 14.32 -23.30
C LYS A 105 11.30 14.74 -22.42
N LYS A 106 11.05 15.55 -21.39
CA LYS A 106 12.09 16.01 -20.44
C LYS A 106 12.70 14.85 -19.65
N PHE A 107 11.90 13.84 -19.31
CA PHE A 107 12.32 12.73 -18.46
C PHE A 107 12.48 11.41 -19.22
N GLN A 108 12.15 11.39 -20.51
CA GLN A 108 12.14 10.18 -21.34
C GLN A 108 13.46 9.39 -21.28
N MET A 109 14.60 10.09 -21.27
CA MET A 109 15.92 9.44 -21.21
C MET A 109 16.13 8.75 -19.86
N ALA A 110 15.91 9.48 -18.76
CA ALA A 110 16.01 8.93 -17.41
C ALA A 110 15.04 7.76 -17.19
N ILE A 111 13.83 7.85 -17.73
CA ILE A 111 12.82 6.77 -17.63
C ILE A 111 13.27 5.54 -18.41
N ARG A 112 13.78 5.70 -19.64
CA ARG A 112 14.29 4.57 -20.44
C ARG A 112 15.47 3.89 -19.75
N ASP A 113 16.35 4.66 -19.14
CA ASP A 113 17.59 4.14 -18.55
C ASP A 113 17.35 3.53 -17.15
N SER A 114 16.28 3.93 -16.46
CA SER A 114 15.99 3.49 -15.07
C SER A 114 14.96 2.36 -14.96
N PHE A 115 14.16 2.12 -16.00
CA PHE A 115 13.04 1.18 -15.92
C PHE A 115 13.08 0.16 -17.05
N TYR A 116 12.88 -1.10 -16.69
CA TYR A 116 12.85 -2.24 -17.61
C TYR A 116 11.68 -2.17 -18.61
N GLU A 117 10.54 -1.60 -18.22
CA GLU A 117 9.37 -1.39 -19.09
C GLU A 117 8.94 0.09 -19.13
N PRO A 118 9.70 0.97 -19.82
CA PRO A 118 9.53 2.42 -19.74
C PRO A 118 8.17 2.89 -20.26
N LYS A 119 7.58 2.22 -21.26
CA LYS A 119 6.22 2.53 -21.75
C LYS A 119 5.13 2.22 -20.73
N ARG A 120 5.27 1.11 -19.98
CA ARG A 120 4.34 0.79 -18.89
C ARG A 120 4.51 1.76 -17.74
N PHE A 121 5.73 2.16 -17.43
CA PHE A 121 6.00 3.23 -16.47
C PHE A 121 5.31 4.53 -16.88
N CYS A 122 5.45 4.99 -18.13
CA CYS A 122 4.79 6.22 -18.59
C CYS A 122 3.27 6.13 -18.64
N SER A 123 2.73 4.96 -19.03
CA SER A 123 1.30 4.66 -18.96
C SER A 123 0.75 4.59 -17.54
N PHE A 124 1.61 4.28 -16.57
CA PHE A 124 1.24 4.14 -15.17
C PHE A 124 1.33 5.49 -14.48
N TYR A 125 2.48 6.18 -14.56
CA TYR A 125 2.79 7.43 -13.85
C TYR A 125 2.21 8.72 -14.46
N ASP A 126 1.30 8.64 -15.45
CA ASP A 126 0.73 9.79 -16.15
C ASP A 126 1.79 10.83 -16.56
N ALA A 127 2.97 10.34 -16.96
CA ALA A 127 4.06 11.20 -17.41
C ALA A 127 3.75 11.68 -18.84
N LEU A 128 2.79 12.61 -18.96
CA LEU A 128 2.54 13.41 -20.15
C LEU A 128 3.68 14.42 -20.36
#